data_AF-A0A2V9ZL46-F1
#
_entry.id   AF-A0A2V9ZL46-F1
#
_cell.length_a   1.000
_cell.length_b   1.000
_cell.length_c   1.000
_cell.angle_alpha   90.00
_cell.angle_beta   90.00
_cell.angle_gamma   90.00
#
_symmetry.space_group_name_H-M   'P 1'
#
loop_
_entity.id
_entity.type
_entity.pdbx_description
1 polymer ?
#
loop_
_entity_poly.entity_id
_entity_poly.type
_entity_poly.pdbx_seq_one_letter_code
_entity_poly.pdbx_strand_id
1 'polypeptide(L)'
;MAFNNWSLYGEDDWKFRQNLTVSLGVRYDSFPPPNFYGSGSINDWDYKTGDWLIGGGKLPPACNVSPVAPCIPGTGNLNDLPNGNRIKLARYPGIRYPIHDNFSPRLGVAWSFARNTVLRAGYGIYFDTE
;
A
#
# COMPACT_ATOMS: atom_id res chain seq x y z
N MET A 1 -10.15 9.32 6.17
CA MET A 1 -9.14 8.74 5.24
C MET A 1 -9.88 8.21 4.04
N ALA A 2 -9.44 8.53 2.83
CA ALA A 2 -9.94 7.90 1.61
C ALA A 2 -8.75 7.25 0.88
N PHE A 3 -8.92 5.99 0.48
CA PHE A 3 -7.97 5.25 -0.32
C PHE A 3 -8.48 5.28 -1.76
N ASN A 4 -7.77 5.99 -2.65
CA ASN A 4 -8.14 6.04 -4.05
C ASN A 4 -7.48 4.86 -4.79
N ASN A 5 -7.98 3.66 -4.51
CA ASN A 5 -7.43 2.43 -5.06
C ASN A 5 -8.02 2.17 -6.45
N TRP A 6 -7.16 1.86 -7.41
CA TRP A 6 -7.56 1.54 -8.78
C TRP A 6 -7.01 0.18 -9.14
N SER A 7 -7.83 -0.63 -9.79
CA SER A 7 -7.44 -1.95 -10.26
C SER A 7 -7.85 -2.10 -11.71
N LEU A 8 -6.89 -2.49 -12.55
CA LEU A 8 -7.12 -2.82 -13.95
C LEU A 8 -6.81 -4.30 -14.15
N TYR A 9 -7.69 -5.01 -14.84
CA TYR A 9 -7.51 -6.42 -15.12
C TYR A 9 -7.79 -6.73 -16.58
N GLY A 10 -7.08 -7.72 -17.10
CA GLY A 10 -7.30 -8.27 -18.43
C GLY A 10 -6.91 -9.75 -18.41
N GLU A 11 -7.79 -10.59 -18.92
CA GLU A 11 -7.56 -12.03 -19.03
C GLU A 11 -8.02 -12.50 -20.41
N ASP A 12 -7.29 -13.45 -20.98
CA ASP A 12 -7.58 -14.04 -22.28
C ASP A 12 -7.31 -15.55 -22.27
N ASP A 13 -8.13 -16.29 -23.00
CA ASP A 13 -8.06 -17.73 -23.15
C ASP A 13 -7.79 -18.10 -24.61
N TRP A 14 -6.56 -18.49 -24.88
CA TRP A 14 -6.14 -18.81 -26.23
C TRP A 14 -6.11 -20.31 -26.48
N LYS A 15 -6.95 -20.78 -27.40
CA LYS A 15 -6.88 -22.15 -27.93
C LYS A 15 -5.71 -22.29 -28.90
N PHE A 16 -4.52 -22.55 -28.37
CA PHE A 16 -3.32 -22.78 -29.19
C PHE A 16 -3.47 -23.98 -30.14
N ARG A 17 -4.16 -25.03 -29.67
CA ARG A 17 -4.58 -26.21 -30.47
C ARG A 17 -5.97 -26.65 -30.02
N GLN A 18 -6.62 -27.51 -30.80
CA GLN A 18 -7.92 -28.10 -30.43
C GLN A 18 -7.89 -28.84 -29.07
N ASN A 19 -6.71 -29.29 -28.65
CA ASN A 19 -6.50 -29.98 -27.39
C ASN A 19 -5.65 -29.20 -26.38
N LEU A 20 -5.22 -27.97 -26.68
CA LEU A 20 -4.35 -27.18 -25.82
C LEU A 20 -4.87 -25.73 -25.75
N THR A 21 -5.28 -25.32 -24.56
CA THR A 21 -5.64 -23.94 -24.25
C THR A 21 -4.62 -23.37 -23.28
N VAL A 22 -4.22 -22.12 -23.51
CA VAL A 22 -3.38 -21.33 -22.62
C VAL A 22 -4.20 -20.16 -22.13
N SER A 23 -4.22 -19.96 -20.82
CA SER A 23 -4.90 -18.83 -20.17
C SER A 23 -3.85 -17.82 -19.75
N LEU A 24 -3.99 -16.57 -20.16
CA LEU A 24 -3.09 -15.48 -19.80
C LEU A 24 -3.90 -14.42 -19.06
N GLY A 25 -3.44 -14.04 -17.88
CA GLY A 25 -4.08 -13.02 -17.08
C GLY A 25 -3.08 -12.01 -16.56
N VAL A 26 -3.52 -10.77 -16.45
CA VAL A 26 -2.76 -9.69 -15.85
C VAL A 26 -3.69 -8.81 -15.05
N ARG A 27 -3.24 -8.43 -13.88
CA ARG A 27 -3.91 -7.41 -13.07
C ARG A 27 -2.89 -6.42 -12.54
N TYR A 28 -3.21 -5.15 -12.67
CA TYR A 28 -2.46 -4.06 -12.07
C TYR A 28 -3.30 -3.45 -10.96
N ASP A 29 -2.73 -3.39 -9.76
CA ASP A 29 -3.36 -2.79 -8.60
C ASP A 29 -2.54 -1.57 -8.13
N SER A 30 -3.19 -0.42 -8.00
CA SER A 30 -2.59 0.81 -7.50
C SER A 30 -3.14 1.10 -6.11
N PHE A 31 -2.24 1.11 -5.12
CA PHE A 31 -2.54 1.40 -3.71
C PHE A 31 -1.78 2.66 -3.27
N PRO A 32 -2.27 3.86 -3.63
CA PRO A 32 -1.67 5.09 -3.12
C PRO A 32 -1.88 5.21 -1.60
N PRO A 33 -0.98 5.94 -0.90
CA PRO A 33 -1.17 6.19 0.52
C PRO A 33 -2.49 6.93 0.76
N PRO A 34 -3.14 6.71 1.92
CA PRO A 34 -4.41 7.34 2.23
C PRO A 34 -4.29 8.87 2.17
N ASN A 35 -5.29 9.51 1.57
CA ASN A 35 -5.41 10.96 1.63
C ASN A 35 -5.97 11.36 3.01
N PHE A 36 -5.15 12.07 3.78
CA PHE A 36 -5.54 12.66 5.06
C PHE A 36 -6.18 14.02 4.82
N TYR A 37 -7.47 14.02 4.46
CA TYR A 37 -8.28 15.24 4.44
C TYR A 37 -8.60 15.65 5.89
N GLY A 38 -7.72 16.44 6.54
CA GLY A 38 -8.00 17.02 7.86
C GLY A 38 -6.82 17.02 8.84
N SER A 39 -7.14 17.25 10.12
CA SER A 39 -6.21 17.30 11.26
C SER A 39 -5.74 15.94 11.77
N GLY A 40 -6.09 14.83 11.12
CA GLY A 40 -5.64 13.49 11.51
C GLY A 40 -4.17 13.28 11.15
N SER A 41 -3.30 13.07 12.14
CA SER A 41 -1.94 12.58 11.93
C SER A 41 -1.88 11.09 12.24
N ILE A 42 -1.30 10.31 11.34
CA ILE A 42 -0.78 8.99 11.71
C ILE A 42 0.62 9.15 12.27
N ASN A 43 1.06 8.20 13.07
CA ASN A 43 2.42 8.14 13.59
C ASN A 43 2.98 6.74 13.40
N ASP A 44 4.28 6.65 13.22
CA ASP A 44 4.98 5.38 13.06
C ASP A 44 6.39 5.47 13.63
N TRP A 45 7.02 4.32 13.82
CA TRP A 45 8.38 4.20 14.33
C TRP A 45 9.31 3.67 13.24
N ASP A 46 10.34 4.45 12.91
CA ASP A 46 11.39 3.96 12.00
C ASP A 46 12.38 3.08 12.77
N TYR A 47 12.28 1.76 12.57
CA TYR A 47 13.15 0.77 13.20
C TYR A 47 14.64 0.91 12.80
N LYS A 48 14.96 1.55 11.67
CA LYS A 48 16.35 1.71 11.21
C LYS A 48 17.05 2.87 11.90
N THR A 49 16.33 3.96 12.11
CA THR A 49 16.88 5.20 12.67
C THR A 49 16.56 5.40 14.14
N GLY A 50 15.51 4.74 14.64
CA GLY A 50 14.96 4.93 15.98
C GLY A 50 14.22 6.25 16.14
N ASP A 51 13.67 6.78 15.05
CA ASP A 51 12.96 8.06 15.02
C ASP A 51 11.44 7.83 15.05
N TRP A 52 10.72 8.67 15.79
CA TRP A 52 9.26 8.72 15.82
C TRP A 52 8.76 9.64 14.72
N LEU A 53 8.07 9.08 13.73
CA LEU A 53 7.58 9.79 12.57
C LEU A 53 6.14 10.24 12.78
N ILE A 54 5.88 11.53 12.55
CA ILE A 54 4.53 12.11 12.53
C ILE A 54 4.14 12.34 11.06
N GLY A 55 3.07 11.69 10.61
CA GLY A 55 2.46 11.88 9.29
C GLY A 55 1.49 13.06 9.25
N GLY A 56 0.75 13.20 8.15
CA GLY A 56 -0.18 14.31 7.93
C GLY A 56 0.45 15.57 7.31
N GLY A 57 1.74 15.54 6.96
CA GLY A 57 2.41 16.57 6.16
C GLY A 57 2.75 17.88 6.88
N LYS A 58 2.29 18.06 8.12
CA LYS A 58 2.66 19.17 9.02
C LYS A 58 2.68 18.71 10.46
N LEU A 59 3.52 19.34 11.29
CA LEU A 59 3.51 19.09 12.73
C LEU A 59 2.21 19.62 13.36
N PRO A 60 1.62 18.91 14.33
CA PRO A 60 0.47 19.39 15.07
C PRO A 60 0.78 20.68 15.86
N PRO A 61 -0.23 21.53 16.13
CA PRO A 61 -0.04 22.72 16.96
C PRO A 61 0.28 22.35 18.41
N ALA A 62 0.75 23.33 19.18
CA ALA A 62 0.97 23.19 20.62
C ALA A 62 -0.35 22.94 21.38
N CYS A 63 -0.34 22.06 22.38
CA CYS A 63 -1.53 21.79 23.21
C CYS A 63 -1.99 23.02 24.01
N ASN A 64 -1.12 24.01 24.24
CA ASN A 64 -1.48 25.29 24.85
C ASN A 64 -2.34 26.18 23.93
N VAL A 65 -2.29 25.98 22.61
CA VAL A 65 -3.04 26.75 21.61
C VAL A 65 -4.26 25.97 21.12
N SER A 66 -4.12 24.65 20.97
CA SER A 66 -5.20 23.76 20.59
C SER A 66 -5.24 22.57 21.56
N PRO A 67 -6.10 22.58 22.59
CA PRO A 67 -6.18 21.52 23.58
C PRO A 67 -6.85 20.24 23.05
N VAL A 68 -7.15 20.19 21.75
CA VAL A 68 -7.77 19.05 21.08
C VAL A 68 -6.68 18.30 20.31
N ALA A 69 -6.61 16.99 20.50
CA ALA A 69 -5.66 16.14 19.78
C ALA A 69 -5.94 16.13 18.26
N PRO A 70 -4.90 16.01 17.41
CA PRO A 70 -3.47 15.90 17.76
C PRO A 70 -2.85 17.26 18.11
N CYS A 71 -2.07 17.30 19.19
CA CYS A 71 -1.30 18.47 19.63
C CYS A 71 0.02 18.03 20.27
N ILE A 72 1.04 18.88 20.21
CA ILE A 72 2.35 18.64 20.85
C ILE A 72 2.34 19.27 22.25
N PRO A 73 2.71 18.55 23.32
CA PRO A 73 2.71 19.10 24.69
C PRO A 73 3.57 20.37 24.84
N GLY A 74 3.21 21.23 25.79
CA GLY A 74 3.94 22.46 26.08
C GLY A 74 3.79 23.52 25.00
N THR A 75 4.92 24.09 24.56
CA THR A 75 5.01 25.18 23.56
C THR A 75 4.86 24.69 22.11
N GLY A 76 4.83 23.37 21.90
CA GLY A 76 4.86 22.75 20.58
C GLY A 76 6.25 22.64 19.96
N ASN A 77 7.31 23.11 20.63
CA ASN A 77 8.68 22.93 20.21
C ASN A 77 9.17 21.53 20.60
N LEU A 78 9.63 20.75 19.62
CA LEU A 78 10.13 19.40 19.85
C LEU A 78 11.39 19.39 20.74
N ASN A 79 12.19 20.46 20.75
CA ASN A 79 13.38 20.52 21.60
C ASN A 79 13.06 20.61 23.10
N ASP A 80 11.85 21.02 23.47
CA ASP A 80 11.42 21.13 24.86
C ASP A 80 10.99 19.77 25.43
N LEU A 81 10.86 18.75 24.56
CA LEU A 81 10.47 17.40 24.93
C LEU A 81 11.70 16.51 25.15
N PRO A 82 11.67 15.60 26.14
CA PRO A 82 12.73 14.60 26.29
C PRO A 82 12.81 13.73 25.03
N ASN A 83 14.00 13.68 24.42
CA ASN A 83 14.26 13.00 23.14
C ASN A 83 13.44 13.54 21.94
N GLY A 84 12.94 14.78 21.98
CA GLY A 84 12.16 15.31 20.87
C GLY A 84 12.95 15.54 19.58
N ASN A 85 14.28 15.48 19.63
CA ASN A 85 15.14 15.40 18.43
C ASN A 85 14.94 14.10 17.62
N ARG A 86 14.33 13.07 18.22
CA ARG A 86 13.91 11.82 17.56
C ARG A 86 12.52 11.92 16.93
N ILE A 87 11.75 12.96 17.27
CA ILE A 87 10.44 13.19 16.66
C ILE A 87 10.66 13.96 15.38
N LYS A 88 10.25 13.38 14.25
CA LYS A 88 10.42 13.99 12.93
C LYS A 88 9.11 13.96 12.15
N LEU A 89 8.95 14.93 11.28
CA LEU A 89 7.87 14.91 10.30
C LEU A 89 8.19 13.86 9.23
N ALA A 90 7.25 12.96 8.97
CA ALA A 90 7.39 11.96 7.94
C ALA A 90 7.52 12.61 6.56
N ARG A 91 8.38 12.04 5.70
CA ARG A 91 8.58 12.53 4.33
C ARG A 91 7.29 12.45 3.49
N TYR A 92 6.47 11.44 3.74
CA TYR A 92 5.17 11.25 3.10
C TYR A 92 4.05 11.44 4.14
N PRO A 93 2.94 12.14 3.83
CA PRO A 93 1.83 12.31 4.77
C PRO A 93 1.26 10.99 5.28
N GLY A 94 1.29 9.94 4.44
CA GLY A 94 0.89 8.58 4.79
C GLY A 94 1.98 7.72 5.40
N ILE A 95 3.16 8.27 5.70
CA ILE A 95 4.37 7.61 6.22
C ILE A 95 4.94 6.55 5.27
N ARG A 96 4.08 5.67 4.76
CA ARG A 96 4.34 4.70 3.69
C ARG A 96 4.57 5.42 2.36
N TYR A 97 5.48 4.85 1.58
CA TYR A 97 5.72 5.26 0.20
C TYR A 97 4.58 4.76 -0.70
N PRO A 98 4.24 5.49 -1.77
CA PRO A 98 3.25 5.02 -2.73
C PRO A 98 3.75 3.76 -3.45
N ILE A 99 2.90 2.72 -3.49
CA ILE A 99 3.18 1.45 -4.14
C ILE A 99 2.47 1.45 -5.50
N HIS A 100 3.24 1.32 -6.57
CA HIS A 100 2.77 1.37 -7.97
C HIS A 100 3.29 0.19 -8.80
N ASP A 101 3.80 -0.86 -8.16
CA ASP A 101 4.48 -1.99 -8.77
C ASP A 101 3.74 -3.32 -8.55
N ASN A 102 2.48 -3.28 -8.11
CA ASN A 102 1.66 -4.49 -7.92
C ASN A 102 1.13 -5.01 -9.27
N PHE A 103 2.03 -5.60 -10.03
CA PHE A 103 1.74 -6.29 -11.28
C PHE A 103 1.57 -7.78 -11.02
N SER A 104 0.33 -8.25 -11.12
CA SER A 104 -0.10 -9.63 -10.81
C SER A 104 -0.29 -10.44 -12.09
N PRO A 105 0.75 -11.08 -12.67
CA PRO A 105 0.61 -11.97 -13.80
C PRO A 105 0.00 -13.31 -13.38
N ARG A 106 -0.75 -13.90 -14.29
CA ARG A 106 -1.38 -15.22 -14.17
C ARG A 106 -1.16 -15.98 -15.47
N LEU A 107 -0.75 -17.24 -15.35
CA LEU A 107 -0.56 -18.15 -16.47
C LEU A 107 -1.24 -19.47 -16.13
N GLY A 108 -2.07 -19.96 -17.05
CA GLY A 108 -2.73 -21.24 -16.99
C GLY A 108 -2.52 -22.05 -18.26
N VAL A 109 -2.56 -23.36 -18.15
CA VAL A 109 -2.58 -24.29 -19.27
C VAL A 109 -3.61 -25.38 -19.03
N ALA A 110 -4.38 -25.70 -20.06
CA ALA A 110 -5.31 -26.80 -20.09
C ALA A 110 -5.03 -27.69 -21.30
N TRP A 111 -4.69 -28.95 -21.05
CA TRP A 111 -4.32 -29.91 -22.08
C TRP A 111 -5.20 -31.16 -22.04
N SER A 112 -5.92 -31.40 -23.13
CA SER A 112 -6.71 -32.60 -23.36
C SER A 112 -5.84 -33.68 -24.02
N PHE A 113 -5.28 -34.58 -23.22
CA PHE A 113 -4.34 -35.60 -23.71
C PHE A 113 -5.00 -36.96 -24.01
N ALA A 114 -6.21 -37.21 -23.51
CA ALA A 114 -6.99 -38.41 -23.80
C ALA A 114 -8.46 -38.07 -24.04
N ARG A 115 -9.23 -39.02 -24.60
CA ARG A 115 -10.68 -38.86 -24.75
C ARG A 115 -11.28 -38.69 -23.35
N ASN A 116 -11.87 -37.52 -23.10
CA ASN A 116 -12.50 -37.14 -21.84
C ASN A 116 -11.53 -36.92 -20.65
N THR A 117 -10.25 -36.64 -20.90
CA THR A 117 -9.29 -36.29 -19.82
C THR A 117 -8.57 -35.00 -20.13
N VAL A 118 -8.63 -34.04 -19.20
CA VAL A 118 -7.97 -32.74 -19.30
C VAL A 118 -7.09 -32.53 -18.08
N LEU A 119 -5.80 -32.27 -18.31
CA LEU A 119 -4.87 -31.80 -17.28
C LEU A 119 -4.89 -30.28 -17.26
N ARG A 120 -4.98 -29.67 -16.07
CA ARG A 120 -4.88 -28.23 -15.89
C ARG A 120 -3.77 -27.90 -14.90
N ALA A 121 -2.98 -26.90 -15.22
CA ALA A 121 -1.95 -26.35 -14.35
C ALA A 121 -1.94 -24.82 -14.46
N GLY A 122 -1.54 -24.12 -13.40
CA GLY A 122 -1.45 -22.68 -13.43
C GLY A 122 -0.57 -22.11 -12.32
N TYR A 123 -0.14 -20.86 -12.52
CA TYR A 123 0.70 -20.09 -11.61
C TYR A 123 0.28 -18.63 -11.65
N GLY A 124 0.31 -17.95 -10.51
CA GLY A 124 0.00 -16.53 -10.43
C GLY A 124 0.65 -15.88 -9.22
N ILE A 125 0.91 -14.58 -9.34
CA ILE A 125 1.41 -13.73 -8.26
C ILE A 125 0.26 -12.81 -7.83
N TYR A 126 0.12 -12.61 -6.52
CA TYR A 126 -0.93 -11.79 -5.91
C TYR A 126 -0.32 -10.88 -4.85
N PHE A 127 -0.80 -9.65 -4.78
CA PHE A 127 -0.39 -8.67 -3.78
C PHE A 127 -1.55 -8.39 -2.85
N ASP A 128 -1.24 -8.19 -1.58
CA ASP A 128 -2.20 -7.83 -0.55
C ASP A 128 -2.11 -6.33 -0.21
N THR A 129 -3.21 -5.78 0.25
CA THR A 129 -3.31 -4.41 0.76
C THR A 129 -3.20 -4.43 2.27
N GLU A 130 -2.01 -4.19 2.80
CA GLU A 130 -1.80 -3.94 4.23
C GLU A 130 -1.99 -2.47 4.62
#